data_AF-A0A9X7STZ4-F1
#
_entry.id   AF-A0A9X7STZ4-F1
#
_cell.length_a   1.000
_cell.length_b   1.000
_cell.length_c   1.000
_cell.angle_alpha   90.00
_cell.angle_beta   90.00
_cell.angle_gamma   90.00
#
_symmetry.space_group_name_H-M   'P 1'
#
loop_
_entity.id
_entity.type
_entity.pdbx_description
1 polymer ?
#
loop_
_entity_poly.entity_id
_entity_poly.type
_entity_poly.pdbx_seq_one_letter_code
_entity_poly.pdbx_strand_id
1 'polypeptide(L)'
;MPFKDIATTTGLVEETARNQVNKLIDLGVIEVVERNRIPKGKGLQRKLPNLYRLNIKMAVERESDESKMFVTEQMNNLKSCMMFYFTNRELKKMLPRKQYESLVALAS
;
A
#
# COMPACT_ATOMS: atom_id res chain seq x y z
N MET A 1 2.06 -20.34 13.65
CA MET A 1 2.99 -21.34 13.09
C MET A 1 4.30 -21.28 13.88
N PRO A 2 4.95 -22.40 14.26
CA PRO A 2 6.31 -22.37 14.81
C PRO A 2 7.32 -21.96 13.72
N PHE A 3 8.46 -21.38 14.12
CA PHE A 3 9.44 -20.83 13.15
C PHE A 3 10.03 -21.89 12.21
N LYS A 4 10.22 -23.12 12.70
CA LYS A 4 10.68 -24.26 11.88
C LYS A 4 9.75 -24.55 10.71
N ASP A 5 8.44 -24.54 10.93
CA ASP A 5 7.47 -24.79 9.85
C ASP A 5 7.54 -23.65 8.82
N ILE A 6 7.60 -22.39 9.28
CA ILE A 6 7.76 -21.21 8.40
C ILE A 6 9.02 -21.37 7.54
N ALA A 7 10.14 -21.69 8.17
CA ALA A 7 11.42 -21.95 7.51
C ALA A 7 11.29 -23.03 6.41
N THR A 8 10.65 -24.17 6.72
CA THR A 8 10.43 -25.24 5.72
C THR A 8 9.50 -24.84 4.59
N THR A 9 8.46 -24.02 4.84
CA THR A 9 7.53 -23.57 3.79
C THR A 9 8.14 -22.48 2.89
N THR A 10 8.96 -21.59 3.46
CA THR A 10 9.58 -20.49 2.70
C THR A 10 10.96 -20.82 2.12
N GLY A 11 11.52 -21.99 2.43
CA GLY A 11 12.90 -22.35 2.06
C GLY A 11 13.98 -21.51 2.76
N LEU A 12 13.63 -20.81 3.85
CA LEU A 12 14.54 -19.93 4.58
C LEU A 12 15.20 -20.67 5.75
N VAL A 13 16.38 -20.22 6.17
CA VAL A 13 16.98 -20.63 7.45
C VAL A 13 16.09 -20.15 8.60
N GLU A 14 15.96 -20.94 9.68
CA GLU A 14 15.04 -20.63 10.79
C GLU A 14 15.33 -19.27 11.44
N GLU A 15 16.61 -18.91 11.58
CA GLU A 15 17.03 -17.60 12.08
C GLU A 15 16.56 -16.46 11.17
N THR A 16 16.72 -16.60 9.85
CA THR A 16 16.21 -15.63 8.86
C THR A 16 14.69 -15.52 8.94
N ALA A 17 13.96 -16.64 8.98
CA ALA A 17 12.50 -16.66 9.11
C ALA A 17 12.05 -15.95 10.41
N ARG A 18 12.71 -16.23 11.53
CA ARG A 18 12.45 -15.58 12.83
C ARG A 18 12.71 -14.07 12.77
N ASN A 19 13.83 -13.65 12.17
CA ASN A 19 14.20 -12.25 12.04
C ASN A 19 13.22 -11.47 11.13
N GLN A 20 12.76 -12.07 10.03
CA GLN A 20 11.73 -11.44 9.19
C GLN A 20 10.37 -11.34 9.89
N VAL A 21 9.95 -12.37 10.62
CA VAL A 21 8.70 -12.31 11.42
C VAL A 21 8.80 -11.25 12.51
N ASN A 22 9.93 -11.13 13.21
CA ASN A 22 10.13 -10.06 14.19
C ASN A 22 10.06 -8.67 13.55
N LYS A 23 10.75 -8.44 12.41
CA LYS A 23 10.65 -7.18 11.66
C LYS A 23 9.21 -6.82 11.28
N LEU A 24 8.40 -7.79 10.87
CA LEU A 24 6.98 -7.56 10.53
C LEU A 24 6.10 -7.25 11.77
N ILE A 25 6.52 -7.69 12.96
CA ILE A 25 5.90 -7.31 14.23
C ILE A 25 6.34 -5.89 14.63
N ASP A 26 7.63 -5.57 14.51
CA ASP A 26 8.18 -4.26 14.83
C ASP A 26 7.61 -3.16 13.91
N LEU A 27 7.34 -3.49 12.64
CA LEU A 27 6.65 -2.63 11.67
C LEU A 27 5.13 -2.54 11.91
N GLY A 28 4.57 -3.26 12.88
CA GLY A 28 3.13 -3.26 13.19
C GLY A 28 2.24 -3.93 12.15
N VAL A 29 2.81 -4.57 11.12
CA VAL A 29 2.06 -5.30 10.07
C VAL A 29 1.43 -6.58 10.63
N ILE A 30 2.10 -7.21 11.59
CA ILE A 30 1.65 -8.44 12.24
C ILE A 30 1.61 -8.25 13.76
N GLU A 31 0.44 -8.46 14.37
CA GLU A 31 0.26 -8.52 15.82
C GLU A 31 0.34 -9.98 16.31
N VAL A 32 1.03 -10.19 17.42
CA VAL A 32 1.15 -11.51 18.06
C VAL A 32 0.00 -11.70 19.04
N VAL A 33 -0.98 -12.51 18.68
CA VAL A 33 -2.16 -12.77 19.54
C VAL A 33 -1.84 -13.81 20.61
N GLU A 34 -1.25 -14.95 20.22
CA GLU A 34 -0.83 -16.01 21.16
C GLU A 34 0.42 -16.74 20.67
N ARG A 35 1.44 -16.91 21.54
CA ARG A 35 2.62 -17.76 21.28
C ARG A 35 2.53 -19.09 22.03
N ASN A 36 3.19 -20.13 21.52
CA ASN A 36 3.37 -21.44 22.18
C ASN A 36 2.07 -22.09 22.66
N ARG A 37 1.01 -22.01 21.84
CA ARG A 37 -0.34 -22.47 22.18
C ARG A 37 -0.35 -23.96 22.54
N ILE A 38 -0.99 -24.30 23.65
CA ILE A 38 -1.18 -25.68 24.11
C ILE A 38 -2.64 -26.06 23.87
N PRO A 39 -2.95 -27.21 23.23
CA PRO A 39 -4.33 -27.65 23.02
C PRO A 39 -5.01 -27.95 24.36
N LYS A 40 -6.22 -27.41 24.56
CA LYS A 40 -7.04 -27.69 25.74
C LYS A 40 -7.89 -28.95 25.49
N GLY A 41 -7.41 -30.10 25.95
CA GLY A 41 -8.14 -31.37 25.89
C GLY A 41 -7.27 -32.59 26.22
N LYS A 42 -7.89 -33.69 26.67
CA LYS A 42 -7.19 -34.97 26.85
C LYS A 42 -6.83 -35.56 25.48
N GLY A 43 -5.55 -35.85 25.24
CA GLY A 43 -5.08 -36.66 24.11
C GLY A 43 -4.22 -35.94 23.06
N LEU A 44 -4.27 -34.61 22.95
CA LEU A 44 -3.36 -33.87 22.04
C LEU A 44 -2.11 -33.39 22.79
N GLN A 45 -0.96 -34.00 22.51
CA GLN A 45 0.35 -33.55 23.02
C GLN A 45 1.11 -32.61 22.05
N ARG A 46 0.59 -32.36 20.85
CA ARG A 46 1.26 -31.51 19.85
C ARG A 46 1.03 -30.03 20.17
N LYS A 47 2.11 -29.24 20.17
CA LYS A 47 2.03 -27.77 20.28
C LYS A 47 1.24 -27.21 19.10
N LEU A 48 0.31 -26.32 19.39
CA LEU A 48 -0.47 -25.63 18.36
C LEU A 48 0.36 -24.48 17.75
N PRO A 49 0.13 -24.13 16.47
CA PRO A 49 0.80 -23.01 15.83
C PRO A 49 0.51 -21.69 16.54
N ASN A 50 1.55 -20.85 16.73
CA ASN A 50 1.38 -19.44 17.14
C ASN A 50 0.28 -18.74 16.33
N LEU A 51 -0.55 -17.94 16.99
CA LEU A 51 -1.62 -17.16 16.38
C LEU A 51 -1.13 -15.73 16.15
N TYR A 52 -1.24 -15.28 14.90
CA TYR A 52 -0.88 -13.95 14.46
C TYR A 52 -2.13 -13.28 13.87
N ARG A 53 -2.30 -11.98 14.12
CA ARG A 53 -3.31 -11.13 13.47
C ARG A 53 -2.59 -10.24 12.47
N LEU A 54 -3.12 -10.13 11.26
CA LEU A 54 -2.64 -9.17 10.28
C LEU A 54 -3.28 -7.82 10.58
N ASN A 55 -2.45 -6.86 11.00
CA ASN A 55 -2.85 -5.46 11.17
C ASN A 55 -2.54 -4.67 9.89
N ILE A 56 -2.77 -5.32 8.75
CA ILE A 56 -2.87 -4.63 7.46
C ILE A 56 -4.13 -3.79 7.54
N LYS A 57 -3.97 -2.52 7.92
CA LYS A 57 -4.82 -1.47 7.38
C LYS A 57 -4.64 -1.54 5.87
N MET A 58 -5.49 -2.31 5.19
CA MET A 58 -5.69 -2.06 3.78
C MET A 58 -6.13 -0.61 3.71
N ALA A 59 -5.43 0.19 2.91
CA ALA A 59 -5.97 1.42 2.41
C ALA A 59 -7.19 1.05 1.54
N VAL A 60 -8.33 0.80 2.20
CA VAL A 60 -9.65 0.73 1.58
C VAL A 60 -10.14 2.17 1.51
N GLU A 61 -9.55 2.87 0.56
CA GLU A 61 -9.89 4.22 0.21
C GLU A 61 -10.23 4.22 -1.29
N ARG A 62 -11.47 4.41 -1.73
CA ARG A 62 -12.74 4.84 -1.08
C ARG A 62 -12.78 6.20 -0.40
N GLU A 63 -11.63 6.73 -0.01
CA GLU A 63 -11.22 8.01 -0.57
C GLU A 63 -10.52 7.66 -1.89
N SER A 64 -11.23 7.30 -2.97
CA SER A 64 -11.82 8.28 -3.88
C SER A 64 -10.86 9.41 -4.29
N ASP A 65 -9.55 9.15 -4.27
CA ASP A 65 -8.55 9.87 -5.09
C ASP A 65 -8.59 9.40 -6.57
N GLU A 66 -9.66 8.70 -6.96
CA GLU A 66 -10.26 8.71 -8.32
C GLU A 66 -10.35 10.14 -8.88
N SER A 67 -10.44 11.14 -7.99
CA SER A 67 -10.21 12.57 -8.23
C SER A 67 -8.93 12.93 -9.01
N LYS A 68 -7.98 12.01 -9.25
CA LYS A 68 -6.73 12.26 -9.99
C LYS A 68 -6.46 11.37 -11.21
N MET A 69 -7.33 10.42 -11.57
CA MET A 69 -7.17 9.66 -12.83
C MET A 69 -7.90 10.35 -13.99
N PHE A 70 -7.20 11.28 -14.65
CA PHE A 70 -7.69 11.95 -15.85
C PHE A 70 -7.64 11.04 -17.08
N VAL A 71 -8.67 10.23 -17.28
CA VAL A 71 -8.86 9.41 -18.48
C VAL A 71 -9.67 10.19 -19.51
N THR A 72 -9.01 10.87 -20.44
CA THR A 72 -9.69 11.45 -21.61
C THR A 72 -9.83 10.44 -22.73
N GLU A 73 -11.05 10.27 -23.22
CA GLU A 73 -11.36 9.54 -24.47
C GLU A 73 -10.74 10.20 -25.71
N GLN A 74 -10.38 11.48 -25.62
CA GLN A 74 -9.64 12.21 -26.64
C GLN A 74 -8.13 12.10 -26.39
N MET A 75 -7.40 11.55 -27.37
CA MET A 75 -5.93 11.47 -27.33
C MET A 75 -5.29 12.85 -27.09
N ASN A 76 -4.45 12.93 -26.05
CA ASN A 76 -3.35 13.88 -25.91
C ASN A 76 -3.71 15.39 -25.89
N ASN A 77 -4.86 15.79 -25.34
CA ASN A 77 -5.12 17.22 -25.11
C ASN A 77 -4.40 17.75 -23.85
N LEU A 78 -3.17 18.26 -24.03
CA LEU A 78 -2.32 18.82 -22.98
C LEU A 78 -3.01 19.94 -22.18
N LYS A 79 -3.86 20.77 -22.82
CA LYS A 79 -4.62 21.83 -22.16
C LYS A 79 -5.55 21.27 -21.09
N SER A 80 -6.25 20.18 -21.40
CA SER A 80 -7.19 19.54 -20.47
C SER A 80 -6.45 18.90 -19.28
N CYS A 81 -5.29 18.30 -19.53
CA CYS A 81 -4.41 17.79 -18.47
C CYS A 81 -3.91 18.91 -17.53
N MET A 82 -3.44 20.03 -18.09
CA MET A 82 -2.97 21.18 -17.29
C MET A 82 -4.08 21.83 -16.45
N MET A 83 -5.30 21.94 -17.00
CA MET A 83 -6.47 22.48 -16.28
C MET A 83 -7.03 21.52 -15.22
N PHE A 84 -6.71 20.23 -15.30
CA PHE A 84 -7.10 19.22 -14.30
C PHE A 84 -6.20 19.26 -13.07
N TYR A 85 -4.88 19.38 -13.26
CA TYR A 85 -3.90 19.39 -12.16
C TYR A 85 -3.66 20.76 -11.53
N PHE A 86 -3.96 21.86 -12.21
CA PHE A 86 -3.63 23.22 -11.76
C PHE A 86 -4.77 24.21 -12.00
N THR A 87 -4.99 25.10 -11.03
CA THR A 87 -5.94 26.20 -11.22
C THR A 87 -5.38 27.27 -12.16
N ASN A 88 -6.28 28.04 -12.79
CA ASN A 88 -5.92 29.19 -13.62
C ASN A 88 -5.02 30.23 -12.92
N ARG A 89 -5.06 30.30 -11.57
CA ARG A 89 -4.19 31.21 -10.79
C ARG A 89 -2.77 30.65 -10.67
N GLU A 90 -2.62 29.34 -10.49
CA GLU A 90 -1.33 28.67 -10.41
C GLU A 90 -0.66 28.62 -11.78
N LEU A 91 -1.39 28.27 -12.84
CA LEU A 91 -0.87 28.27 -14.22
C LEU A 91 -0.32 29.66 -14.64
N LYS A 92 -1.04 30.75 -14.29
CA LYS A 92 -0.56 32.13 -14.55
C LYS A 92 0.63 32.56 -13.69
N LYS A 93 0.90 31.87 -12.58
CA LYS A 93 2.06 32.11 -11.70
C LYS A 93 3.28 31.28 -12.10
N MET A 94 3.07 30.07 -12.60
CA MET A 94 4.12 29.14 -13.02
C MET A 94 4.59 29.39 -14.46
N LEU A 95 3.69 29.80 -15.36
CA LEU A 95 4.02 30.01 -16.78
C LEU A 95 4.15 31.51 -17.11
N PRO A 96 5.21 31.92 -17.84
CA PRO A 96 5.27 33.22 -18.51
C PRO A 96 4.01 33.48 -19.36
N ARG A 97 3.51 34.71 -19.32
CA ARG A 97 2.23 35.12 -19.93
C ARG A 97 2.00 34.57 -21.35
N LYS A 98 3.00 34.68 -22.24
CA LYS A 98 2.92 34.18 -23.62
C LYS A 98 2.73 32.66 -23.72
N GLN A 99 3.32 31.88 -22.81
CA GLN A 99 3.18 30.42 -22.78
C GLN A 99 1.81 30.00 -22.26
N TYR A 100 1.31 30.67 -21.22
CA TYR A 100 -0.07 30.48 -20.74
C TYR A 100 -1.10 30.80 -21.84
N GLU A 101 -0.94 31.92 -22.55
CA GLU A 101 -1.82 32.31 -23.65
C GLU A 101 -1.79 31.28 -24.80
N SER A 102 -0.60 30.80 -25.19
CA SER A 102 -0.42 29.78 -26.24
C SER A 102 -1.01 28.40 -25.89
N LEU A 103 -0.82 27.93 -24.65
CA LEU A 103 -1.21 26.56 -24.24
C LEU A 103 -2.66 26.45 -23.76
N VAL A 104 -3.21 27.51 -23.16
CA VAL A 104 -4.52 27.46 -22.46
C VAL A 104 -5.56 28.33 -23.15
N ALA A 105 -5.21 29.55 -23.58
CA ALA A 105 -6.18 30.51 -24.13
C ALA A 105 -6.43 30.34 -25.63
N LEU A 106 -5.41 30.06 -26.44
CA LEU A 106 -5.48 30.01 -27.90
C LEU A 106 -5.94 28.68 -28.50
N ALA A 107 -5.89 27.57 -27.75
CA ALA A 107 -6.40 26.28 -28.20
C ALA A 107 -7.94 26.21 -28.03
N SER A 108 -8.65 26.94 -28.90
CA SER A 108 -10.12 26.94 -29.05
C SER A 108 -10.48 26.53 -30.48
#